data_AF-A0A959T1X1-F1
#
_entry.id   AF-A0A959T1X1-F1
#
_cell.length_a   1.000
_cell.length_b   1.000
_cell.length_c   1.000
_cell.angle_alpha   90.00
_cell.angle_beta   90.00
_cell.angle_gamma   90.00
#
_symmetry.space_group_name_H-M   'P 1'
#
loop_
_entity.id
_entity.type
_entity.pdbx_description
1 polymer ?
#
loop_
_entity_poly.entity_id
_entity_poly.type
_entity_poly.pdbx_seq_one_letter_code
_entity_poly.pdbx_strand_id
1 'polypeptide(L)'
;ELPANGVEVTLPRLVLGAAREFQFGEKFSLLAEVDLENTFDGQRNTLVASSTWSMDPRVGIEVGFSEIVYVRAGVGNIQYVTDIQDEKQLTMQPNIGLGLRIKSVMLDYALTDIGDNSVALYSNIFSLRFDIFKRS
;
A
#
# COMPACT_ATOMS: atom_id res chain seq x y z
N GLU A 1 -17.76 36.76 -6.06
CA GLU A 1 -16.31 36.95 -5.87
C GLU A 1 -15.61 35.74 -6.47
N LEU A 2 -14.55 35.95 -7.24
CA LEU A 2 -13.76 34.86 -7.85
C LEU A 2 -13.00 34.14 -6.73
N PRO A 3 -12.88 32.81 -6.74
CA PRO A 3 -12.13 32.11 -5.70
C PRO A 3 -10.68 32.61 -5.75
N ALA A 4 -10.22 33.19 -4.66
CA ALA A 4 -8.82 33.55 -4.50
C ALA A 4 -8.01 32.27 -4.67
N ASN A 5 -7.01 32.30 -5.57
CA ASN A 5 -6.09 31.19 -5.80
C ASN A 5 -5.58 30.66 -4.46
N GLY A 6 -6.13 29.53 -4.01
CA GLY A 6 -5.67 28.82 -2.84
C GLY A 6 -4.31 28.26 -3.18
N VAL A 7 -3.26 28.72 -2.50
CA VAL A 7 -1.97 28.06 -2.55
C VAL A 7 -2.20 26.67 -1.98
N GLU A 8 -2.19 25.65 -2.83
CA GLU A 8 -2.27 24.26 -2.42
C GLU A 8 -0.91 23.88 -1.82
N VAL A 9 -0.78 24.05 -0.51
CA VAL A 9 0.44 23.68 0.22
C VAL A 9 0.38 22.19 0.53
N THR A 10 1.12 21.39 -0.22
CA THR A 10 1.32 19.98 0.13
C THR A 10 2.23 19.90 1.35
N LEU A 11 1.65 19.58 2.50
CA LEU A 11 2.39 19.44 3.75
C LEU A 11 3.22 18.15 3.74
N PRO A 12 4.31 18.09 4.54
CA PRO A 12 5.22 16.95 4.53
C PRO A 12 4.53 15.66 4.98
N ARG A 13 5.09 14.53 4.54
CA ARG A 13 4.63 13.18 4.88
C ARG A 13 5.80 12.34 5.39
N LEU A 14 5.57 11.59 6.46
CA LEU A 14 6.54 10.68 7.07
C LEU A 14 5.98 9.25 7.08
N VAL A 15 6.70 8.30 6.49
CA VAL A 15 6.34 6.88 6.53
C VAL A 15 7.34 6.14 7.40
N LEU A 16 6.84 5.47 8.44
CA LEU A 16 7.62 4.61 9.32
C LEU A 16 7.26 3.15 9.03
N GLY A 17 8.22 2.37 8.54
CA GLY A 17 8.01 0.96 8.19
C GLY A 17 8.84 0.02 9.04
N ALA A 18 8.26 -1.13 9.38
CA ALA A 18 8.95 -2.24 10.01
C ALA A 18 8.59 -3.53 9.28
N ALA A 19 9.60 -4.33 8.93
CA ALA A 19 9.40 -5.60 8.26
C ALA A 19 10.26 -6.70 8.90
N ARG A 20 9.77 -7.93 8.81
CA ARG A 20 10.50 -9.13 9.27
C ARG A 20 10.34 -10.25 8.26
N GLU A 21 11.48 -10.81 7.88
CA GLU A 21 11.57 -11.96 6.99
C GLU A 21 11.73 -13.25 7.81
N PHE A 22 11.00 -14.28 7.40
CA PHE A 22 11.05 -15.63 7.92
C PHE A 22 11.41 -16.58 6.78
N GLN A 23 12.52 -17.27 6.92
CA GLN A 23 13.01 -18.24 5.95
C GLN A 23 12.62 -19.65 6.39
N PHE A 24 11.92 -20.37 5.52
CA PHE A 24 11.46 -21.75 5.75
C PHE A 24 12.20 -22.68 4.79
N GLY A 25 13.35 -23.18 5.26
CA GLY A 25 14.26 -23.98 4.43
C GLY A 25 14.90 -23.13 3.33
N GLU A 26 15.24 -23.75 2.20
CA GLU A 26 15.94 -23.09 1.10
C GLU A 26 15.01 -22.47 0.05
N LYS A 27 13.71 -22.82 0.09
CA LYS A 27 12.78 -22.54 -1.01
C LYS A 27 11.61 -21.67 -0.63
N PHE A 28 11.32 -21.45 0.65
CA PHE A 28 10.17 -20.66 1.05
C PHE A 28 10.61 -19.49 1.92
N SER A 29 10.12 -18.30 1.61
CA SER A 29 10.25 -17.12 2.44
C SER A 29 8.88 -16.51 2.74
N LEU A 30 8.74 -15.91 3.90
CA LEU A 30 7.61 -15.09 4.29
C LEU A 30 8.14 -13.77 4.81
N LEU A 31 7.83 -12.67 4.13
CA LEU A 31 8.05 -11.32 4.63
C LEU A 31 6.72 -10.80 5.16
N ALA A 32 6.74 -10.26 6.37
CA ALA A 32 5.62 -9.52 6.94
C ALA A 32 6.06 -8.09 7.21
N GLU A 33 5.23 -7.12 6.85
CA GLU A 33 5.50 -5.70 7.01
C GLU A 33 4.32 -4.95 7.62
N VAL A 34 4.63 -3.87 8.32
CA VAL A 34 3.70 -2.88 8.81
C VAL A 34 4.29 -1.50 8.60
N ASP A 35 3.49 -0.62 8.01
CA ASP A 35 3.84 0.78 7.76
C ASP A 35 2.85 1.70 8.46
N LEU A 36 3.36 2.82 8.96
CA LEU A 36 2.58 3.92 9.52
C LEU A 36 2.86 5.17 8.68
N GLU A 37 1.89 5.57 7.87
CA GLU A 37 1.96 6.79 7.10
C GLU A 37 1.39 7.96 7.92
N ASN A 38 2.24 8.93 8.21
CA ASN A 38 1.95 10.10 9.03
C ASN A 38 1.90 11.35 8.13
N THR A 39 0.77 12.03 8.14
CA THR A 39 0.51 13.25 7.36
C THR A 39 0.25 14.41 8.30
N PHE A 40 0.79 15.59 7.98
CA PHE A 40 0.69 16.80 8.81
C PHE A 40 -0.16 17.88 8.14
N ASP A 41 -1.03 17.47 7.22
CA ASP A 41 -1.92 18.33 6.42
C ASP A 41 -3.26 18.66 7.09
N GLY A 42 -3.47 18.16 8.30
CA GLY A 42 -4.68 18.37 9.09
C GLY A 42 -5.48 17.08 9.28
N GLN A 43 -6.79 17.21 9.49
CA GLN A 43 -7.69 16.07 9.68
C GLN A 43 -7.94 15.37 8.35
N ARG A 44 -7.49 14.12 8.25
CA ARG A 44 -7.87 13.18 7.20
C ARG A 44 -8.84 12.15 7.77
N ASN A 45 -9.53 11.43 6.90
CA ASN A 45 -10.44 10.35 7.29
C ASN A 45 -9.72 9.08 7.74
N THR A 46 -8.53 9.17 8.33
CA THR A 46 -7.70 8.04 8.76
C THR A 46 -8.05 7.58 10.17
N LEU A 47 -7.61 6.36 10.55
CA LEU A 47 -7.88 5.78 11.88
C LEU A 47 -7.53 6.69 13.07
N VAL A 48 -6.41 7.41 13.00
CA VAL A 48 -6.07 8.44 13.97
C VAL A 48 -6.00 9.76 13.23
N ALA A 49 -6.89 10.70 13.58
CA ALA A 49 -6.97 12.01 12.95
C ALA A 49 -7.07 13.10 14.03
N SER A 50 -6.11 14.03 14.00
CA SER A 50 -6.07 15.24 14.80
C SER A 50 -6.01 16.46 13.87
N SER A 51 -6.25 17.66 14.40
CA SER A 51 -6.15 18.91 13.63
C SER A 51 -4.75 19.20 13.09
N THR A 52 -3.74 18.48 13.56
CA THR A 52 -2.32 18.70 13.23
C THR A 52 -1.62 17.48 12.61
N TRP A 53 -2.22 16.29 12.72
CA TRP A 53 -1.59 15.03 12.31
C TRP A 53 -2.64 13.94 12.06
N SER A 54 -2.43 13.17 11.01
CA SER A 54 -3.24 12.01 10.64
C SER A 54 -2.34 10.80 10.37
N MET A 55 -2.77 9.60 10.81
CA MET A 55 -2.01 8.34 10.70
C MET A 55 -2.81 7.25 10.00
N ASP A 56 -2.27 6.71 8.91
CA ASP A 56 -2.80 5.60 8.11
C ASP A 56 -1.89 4.36 8.25
N PRO A 57 -2.31 3.33 9.01
CA PRO A 57 -1.56 2.08 9.10
C PRO A 57 -1.80 1.19 7.88
N ARG A 58 -0.75 0.53 7.43
CA ARG A 58 -0.78 -0.46 6.34
C ARG A 58 -0.08 -1.72 6.80
N VAL A 59 -0.56 -2.86 6.35
CA VAL A 59 0.07 -4.16 6.64
C VAL A 59 0.16 -4.98 5.36
N GLY A 60 1.26 -5.70 5.22
CA GLY A 60 1.57 -6.48 4.05
C GLY A 60 2.21 -7.81 4.40
N ILE A 61 2.00 -8.79 3.53
CA ILE A 61 2.72 -10.05 3.53
C ILE A 61 3.18 -10.39 2.12
N GLU A 62 4.36 -10.99 2.01
CA GLU A 62 4.89 -11.56 0.78
C GLU A 62 5.36 -12.99 1.06
N VAL A 63 4.84 -13.94 0.28
CA VAL A 63 5.32 -15.33 0.28
C VAL A 63 6.16 -15.55 -0.96
N GLY A 64 7.44 -15.86 -0.76
CA GLY A 64 8.37 -16.19 -1.82
C GLY A 64 8.55 -17.71 -1.98
N PHE A 65 8.70 -18.16 -3.23
CA PHE A 65 9.08 -19.52 -3.57
C PHE A 65 10.30 -19.54 -4.50
N SER A 66 11.37 -20.18 -4.02
CA SER A 66 12.66 -20.39 -4.71
C SER A 66 13.26 -19.12 -5.31
N GLU A 67 12.99 -17.96 -4.70
CA GLU A 67 13.36 -16.63 -5.18
C GLU A 67 12.87 -16.28 -6.61
N ILE A 68 11.96 -17.07 -7.16
CA ILE A 68 11.42 -16.95 -8.53
C ILE A 68 9.99 -16.44 -8.50
N VAL A 69 9.16 -16.97 -7.60
CA VAL A 69 7.73 -16.61 -7.52
C VAL A 69 7.47 -15.89 -6.21
N TYR A 70 6.72 -14.80 -6.26
CA TYR A 70 6.36 -14.00 -5.10
C TYR A 70 4.86 -13.74 -5.12
N VAL A 71 4.14 -14.11 -4.07
CA VAL A 71 2.72 -13.81 -3.90
C VAL A 71 2.59 -12.79 -2.78
N ARG A 72 1.95 -11.66 -3.07
CA ARG A 72 1.78 -10.55 -2.14
C ARG A 72 0.32 -10.37 -1.81
N ALA A 73 0.05 -10.04 -0.56
CA ALA A 73 -1.23 -9.55 -0.12
C ALA A 73 -1.02 -8.43 0.90
N GLY A 74 -1.87 -7.42 0.84
CA GLY A 74 -1.80 -6.29 1.75
C GLY A 74 -3.17 -5.69 1.97
N VAL A 75 -3.25 -4.91 3.03
CA VAL A 75 -4.37 -4.01 3.26
C VAL A 75 -3.82 -2.68 3.77
N GLY A 76 -4.37 -1.60 3.24
CA GLY A 76 -4.06 -0.25 3.67
C GLY A 76 -5.26 0.65 3.46
N ASN A 77 -5.03 1.96 3.59
CA ASN A 77 -6.06 2.98 3.38
C ASN A 77 -7.29 2.69 4.26
N ILE A 78 -7.03 2.53 5.55
CA ILE A 78 -8.09 2.26 6.52
C ILE A 78 -8.69 3.60 6.92
N GLN A 79 -9.90 3.86 6.41
CA GLN A 79 -10.53 5.18 6.52
C GLN A 79 -11.98 5.14 6.98
N TYR A 80 -12.46 6.21 7.60
CA TYR A 80 -13.88 6.41 7.89
C TYR A 80 -14.53 7.19 6.76
N VAL A 81 -15.53 6.60 6.11
CA VAL A 81 -16.34 7.26 5.08
C VAL A 81 -17.77 7.38 5.59
N THR A 82 -18.37 8.56 5.39
CA THR A 82 -19.79 8.78 5.68
C THR A 82 -20.60 8.30 4.49
N ASP A 83 -21.49 7.34 4.72
CA ASP A 83 -22.42 6.84 3.71
C ASP A 83 -23.56 7.86 3.47
N ILE A 84 -24.35 7.65 2.41
CA ILE A 84 -25.46 8.52 1.97
C ILE A 84 -26.54 8.69 3.07
N GLN A 85 -26.52 7.84 4.09
CA GLN A 85 -27.43 7.83 5.24
C GLN A 85 -26.83 8.46 6.51
N ASP A 86 -25.71 9.21 6.41
CA ASP A 86 -24.96 9.82 7.52
C ASP A 86 -24.34 8.82 8.52
N GLU A 87 -24.25 7.54 8.16
CA GLU A 87 -23.55 6.53 8.97
C GLU A 87 -22.06 6.50 8.65
N LYS A 88 -21.21 6.50 9.68
CA LYS A 88 -19.76 6.33 9.55
C LYS A 88 -19.40 4.87 9.36
N GLN A 89 -18.91 4.52 8.18
CA GLN A 89 -18.42 3.18 7.86
C GLN A 89 -16.89 3.16 7.75
N LEU A 90 -16.29 2.08 8.24
CA LEU A 90 -14.87 1.84 8.08
C LEU A 90 -14.64 1.15 6.73
N THR A 91 -13.86 1.79 5.86
CA THR A 91 -13.39 1.25 4.59
C THR A 91 -11.94 0.82 4.71
N MET A 92 -11.56 -0.17 3.92
CA MET A 92 -10.17 -0.63 3.77
C MET A 92 -9.94 -1.07 2.33
N GLN A 93 -8.70 -0.92 1.86
CA GLN A 93 -8.31 -1.32 0.52
C GLN A 93 -7.43 -2.56 0.55
N PRO A 94 -8.00 -3.76 0.30
CA PRO A 94 -7.22 -4.96 0.12
C PRO A 94 -6.52 -4.95 -1.26
N ASN A 95 -5.32 -5.51 -1.31
CA ASN A 95 -4.49 -5.59 -2.51
C ASN A 95 -3.85 -6.98 -2.59
N ILE A 96 -3.72 -7.51 -3.80
CA ILE A 96 -2.93 -8.72 -4.06
C ILE A 96 -1.96 -8.47 -5.20
N GLY A 97 -0.86 -9.21 -5.21
CA GLY A 97 0.13 -9.16 -6.28
C GLY A 97 0.81 -10.49 -6.53
N LEU A 98 1.33 -10.62 -7.73
CA LEU A 98 2.14 -11.74 -8.19
C LEU A 98 3.41 -11.19 -8.84
N GLY A 99 4.55 -11.64 -8.37
CA GLY A 99 5.86 -11.34 -8.93
C GLY A 99 6.52 -12.61 -9.48
N LEU A 100 7.18 -12.47 -10.63
CA LEU A 100 7.99 -13.49 -11.25
C LEU A 100 9.37 -12.92 -11.56
N ARG A 101 10.42 -13.55 -11.02
CA ARG A 101 11.82 -13.23 -11.27
C ARG A 101 12.48 -14.38 -12.02
N ILE A 102 12.95 -14.10 -13.22
CA ILE A 102 13.73 -15.04 -14.03
C ILE A 102 15.01 -14.35 -14.44
N LYS A 103 16.13 -14.75 -13.83
CA LYS A 103 17.45 -14.13 -14.05
C LYS A 103 17.37 -12.61 -13.83
N SER A 104 17.66 -11.81 -14.85
CA SER A 104 17.68 -10.34 -14.80
C SER A 104 16.33 -9.70 -15.15
N VAL A 105 15.27 -10.50 -15.34
CA VAL A 105 13.93 -10.00 -15.68
C VAL A 105 12.99 -10.22 -14.51
N MET A 106 12.29 -9.16 -14.11
CA MET A 106 11.23 -9.19 -13.12
C MET A 106 9.93 -8.69 -13.73
N LEU A 107 8.87 -9.46 -13.59
CA LEU A 107 7.51 -9.11 -13.98
C LEU A 107 6.63 -9.13 -12.72
N ASP A 108 5.98 -8.01 -12.43
CA ASP A 108 5.03 -7.90 -11.33
C ASP A 108 3.66 -7.52 -11.87
N TYR A 109 2.63 -8.18 -11.35
CA TYR A 109 1.23 -7.84 -11.55
C TYR A 109 0.60 -7.56 -10.19
N ALA A 110 -0.14 -6.47 -10.06
CA ALA A 110 -0.87 -6.14 -8.85
C ALA A 110 -2.32 -5.77 -9.19
N LEU A 111 -3.23 -6.26 -8.36
CA LEU A 111 -4.66 -5.93 -8.40
C LEU A 111 -5.02 -5.28 -7.06
N THR A 112 -5.50 -4.05 -7.13
CA THR A 112 -5.87 -3.26 -5.96
C THR A 112 -7.38 -3.13 -5.81
N ASP A 113 -7.82 -2.90 -4.58
CA ASP A 113 -9.21 -2.61 -4.19
C ASP A 113 -10.18 -3.77 -4.41
N ILE A 114 -9.76 -4.98 -4.02
CA ILE A 114 -10.53 -6.20 -4.27
C ILE A 114 -11.70 -6.32 -3.28
N GLY A 115 -12.92 -6.07 -3.74
CA GLY A 115 -14.14 -6.48 -3.04
C GLY A 115 -15.13 -5.37 -2.70
N ASP A 116 -15.07 -4.21 -3.35
CA ASP A 116 -16.07 -3.13 -3.27
C ASP A 116 -16.29 -2.59 -1.85
N ASN A 117 -15.38 -2.88 -0.93
CA ASN A 117 -15.41 -2.43 0.47
C ASN A 117 -14.76 -1.05 0.65
N SER A 118 -14.40 -0.40 -0.45
CA SER A 118 -13.80 0.92 -0.52
C SER A 118 -14.41 1.67 -1.71
N VAL A 119 -14.55 2.99 -1.58
CA VAL A 119 -15.10 3.88 -2.62
C VAL A 119 -14.15 4.00 -3.83
N ALA A 120 -12.91 3.51 -3.72
CA ALA A 120 -11.91 3.63 -4.76
C ALA A 120 -12.02 2.57 -5.86
N LEU A 121 -11.46 2.90 -7.03
CA LEU A 121 -11.60 2.11 -8.25
C LEU A 121 -10.59 0.96 -8.29
N TYR A 122 -11.06 -0.22 -8.71
CA TYR A 122 -10.22 -1.35 -9.07
C TYR A 122 -9.13 -0.94 -10.06
N SER A 123 -7.88 -1.31 -9.79
CA SER A 123 -6.75 -1.01 -10.68
C SER A 123 -5.90 -2.24 -10.95
N ASN A 124 -5.52 -2.41 -12.21
CA ASN A 124 -4.60 -3.45 -12.67
C ASN A 124 -3.25 -2.80 -13.00
N ILE A 125 -2.20 -3.18 -12.29
CA ILE A 125 -0.87 -2.62 -12.46
C ILE A 125 0.07 -3.71 -12.96
N PHE A 126 0.75 -3.44 -14.08
CA PHE A 126 1.78 -4.31 -14.65
C PHE A 126 3.12 -3.58 -14.60
N SER A 127 4.13 -4.21 -14.00
CA SER A 127 5.49 -3.68 -13.92
C SER A 127 6.48 -4.66 -14.53
N LEU A 128 7.39 -4.14 -15.35
CA LEU A 128 8.45 -4.91 -15.97
C LEU A 128 9.78 -4.23 -15.66
N ARG A 129 10.70 -4.97 -15.05
CA ARG A 129 12.02 -4.49 -14.65
C ARG A 129 13.11 -5.37 -15.25
N PHE A 130 14.15 -4.71 -15.73
CA PHE A 130 15.33 -5.34 -16.31
C PHE A 130 16.59 -4.89 -15.56
N ASP A 131 17.35 -5.85 -15.05
CA ASP A 131 18.64 -5.58 -14.42
C ASP A 131 19.75 -5.59 -15.49
N ILE A 132 20.15 -4.41 -15.94
CA ILE A 132 21.10 -4.20 -17.04
C ILE A 132 22.56 -4.42 -16.59
N PHE A 133 22.86 -4.18 -15.31
CA PHE A 133 24.19 -4.39 -14.74
C PHE A 133 24.15 -5.42 -13.61
N LYS A 134 24.46 -6.67 -13.95
CA LYS A 134 24.65 -7.73 -12.95
C LYS A 134 26.06 -7.57 -12.35
N ARG A 135 26.19 -7.01 -11.14
CA ARG A 135 27.46 -7.12 -10.41
C ARG A 135 27.64 -8.59 -10.02
N SER A 136 28.70 -9.19 -10.57
CA SER A 136 29.12 -10.57 -10.33
C SER A 136 29.61 -10.79 -8.91
#